data_AF-A0A0A9BJR2-F1
#
_entry.id   AF-A0A0A9BJR2-F1
#
_cell.length_a   1.000
_cell.length_b   1.000
_cell.length_c   1.000
_cell.angle_alpha   90.00
_cell.angle_beta   90.00
_cell.angle_gamma   90.00
#
_symmetry.space_group_name_H-M   'P 1'
#
loop_
_entity.id
_entity.type
_entity.pdbx_description
1 polymer ?
#
loop_
_entity_poly.entity_id
_entity_poly.type
_entity_poly.pdbx_seq_one_letter_code
_entity_poly.pdbx_strand_id
1 'polypeptide(L)' 'MDWELLSFRDGERVDDFALCLMGMMSSLNLYGEDISEQCAVEKFLRVVPKQYKQVSIAIDALLDTADLNQRGDRTVEGGR' A
#
# COMPACT_ATOMS: atom_id res chain seq x y z
N MET A 1 -14.25 -0.51 13.40
CA MET A 1 -13.84 -0.80 12.02
C MET A 1 -12.43 -1.33 12.12
N ASP A 2 -12.28 -2.64 12.17
CA ASP A 2 -10.97 -3.25 12.43
C ASP A 2 -10.23 -3.37 11.11
N TRP A 3 -9.10 -2.67 10.98
CA TRP A 3 -8.16 -2.75 9.85
C TRP A 3 -7.84 -4.18 9.44
N GLU A 4 -7.79 -5.09 10.40
CA GLU A 4 -7.55 -6.52 10.19
C GLU A 4 -8.69 -7.29 9.54
N LEU A 5 -9.93 -6.82 9.63
CA LEU A 5 -11.11 -7.47 9.05
C LEU A 5 -11.48 -6.94 7.66
N LEU A 6 -10.74 -5.95 7.16
CA LEU A 6 -10.98 -5.38 5.84
C LEU A 6 -10.80 -6.46 4.76
N SER A 7 -11.86 -6.69 3.99
CA SER A 7 -11.91 -7.70 2.94
C SER A 7 -12.66 -7.15 1.73
N PHE A 8 -12.23 -7.55 0.54
CA PHE A 8 -12.91 -7.20 -0.71
C PHE A 8 -14.21 -8.01 -0.80
N ARG A 9 -15.33 -7.33 -1.00
CA ARG A 9 -16.64 -7.98 -1.06
C ARG A 9 -16.96 -8.49 -2.46
N ASP A 10 -17.77 -9.54 -2.54
CA ASP A 10 -18.22 -10.05 -3.83
C ASP A 10 -19.09 -8.99 -4.54
N GLY A 11 -18.75 -8.68 -5.79
CA GLY A 11 -19.39 -7.62 -6.58
C GLY A 11 -19.01 -6.17 -6.20
N GLU A 12 -18.12 -5.95 -5.23
CA GLU A 12 -17.61 -4.60 -4.92
C GLU A 12 -16.71 -4.10 -6.06
N ARG A 13 -16.76 -2.79 -6.34
CA ARG A 13 -15.86 -2.19 -7.31
C ARG A 13 -14.53 -1.88 -6.65
N VAL A 14 -13.46 -1.99 -7.43
CA VAL A 14 -12.10 -1.68 -6.99
C VAL A 14 -11.98 -0.22 -6.53
N ASP A 15 -12.65 0.71 -7.22
CA ASP A 15 -12.69 2.13 -6.85
C ASP A 15 -13.38 2.36 -5.50
N ASP A 16 -14.50 1.68 -5.26
CA ASP A 16 -15.29 1.80 -4.02
C ASP A 16 -14.50 1.23 -2.83
N PHE A 17 -13.84 0.09 -3.03
CA PHE A 17 -12.96 -0.51 -2.02
C PHE A 17 -11.77 0.40 -1.68
N ALA A 18 -11.13 1.02 -2.69
CA ALA A 18 -10.04 1.96 -2.49
C ALA A 18 -10.49 3.18 -1.67
N LEU A 19 -11.68 3.73 -1.96
CA LEU A 19 -12.24 4.85 -1.22
C LEU A 19 -12.52 4.49 0.25
N CYS A 20 -13.08 3.31 0.51
CA CYS A 20 -13.32 2.80 1.85
C CYS A 20 -12.01 2.66 2.66
N LEU A 21 -10.99 2.07 2.03
CA LEU A 21 -9.66 1.91 2.62
C LEU A 21 -9.02 3.27 2.97
N MET A 22 -9.06 4.25 2.06
CA MET A 22 -8.50 5.58 2.31
C MET A 22 -9.27 6.32 3.42
N GLY A 23 -10.59 6.20 3.46
CA GLY A 23 -11.41 6.76 4.54
C GLY A 23 -11.06 6.13 5.90
N MET A 24 -10.80 4.82 5.93
CA MET A 24 -10.43 4.12 7.15
C MET A 24 -9.01 4.49 7.61
N MET A 25 -8.04 4.54 6.70
CA MET A 25 -6.68 5.03 6.95
C MET A 25 -6.70 6.45 7.52
N SER A 26 -7.44 7.37 6.89
CA SER A 26 -7.58 8.76 7.36
C SER A 26 -8.16 8.84 8.76
N SER A 27 -9.16 8.00 9.05
CA SER A 27 -9.79 7.92 10.37
C SER A 27 -8.81 7.41 11.41
N LEU A 28 -8.07 6.33 11.13
CA LEU A 28 -7.09 5.75 12.04
C LEU A 28 -5.95 6.74 12.32
N ASN A 29 -5.48 7.45 11.29
CA ASN A 29 -4.46 8.49 11.45
C ASN A 29 -4.92 9.64 12.35
N LEU A 30 -6.21 10.01 12.27
CA LEU A 30 -6.79 11.01 13.18
C LEU A 30 -6.81 10.54 14.64
N TYR A 31 -6.93 9.24 14.89
CA TYR A 31 -6.88 8.64 16.23
C TYR A 31 -5.45 8.41 16.74
N GLY A 32 -4.42 8.79 15.97
CA GLY A 32 -3.01 8.70 16.36
C GLY A 32 -2.30 7.41 15.92
N GLU A 33 -2.95 6.58 15.11
CA GLU A 33 -2.23 5.55 14.34
C GLU A 33 -1.36 6.24 13.27
N ASP A 34 -0.23 5.65 12.89
CA ASP A 34 0.62 6.17 11.80
C ASP A 34 0.61 5.19 10.64
N ILE A 35 -0.52 5.14 9.93
CA ILE A 35 -0.68 4.33 8.73
C ILE A 35 -0.22 5.16 7.55
N SER A 36 0.85 4.70 6.90
CA SER A 36 1.38 5.30 5.67
C SER A 36 0.59 4.85 4.43
N GLU A 37 0.67 5.64 3.36
CA GLU A 37 0.06 5.28 2.07
C GLU A 37 0.59 3.94 1.55
N GLN A 38 1.88 3.66 1.78
CA GLN A 38 2.49 2.37 1.44
C GLN A 38 1.81 1.21 2.18
N CYS A 39 1.55 1.36 3.49
CA CYS A 39 0.84 0.34 4.28
C CYS A 39 -0.59 0.10 3.76
N ALA A 40 -1.28 1.16 3.34
CA ALA A 40 -2.59 1.04 2.71
C ALA A 40 -2.51 0.31 1.36
N VAL A 41 -1.54 0.63 0.51
CA VAL A 41 -1.34 -0.05 -0.77
C VAL A 41 -1.04 -1.53 -0.57
N GLU A 42 -0.16 -1.89 0.36
CA GLU A 42 0.11 -3.30 0.69
C GLU A 42 -1.14 -4.03 1.18
N LYS A 43 -1.93 -3.39 2.04
CA LYS A 43 -3.20 -3.95 2.53
C LYS A 43 -4.17 -4.17 1.38
N PHE A 44 -4.29 -3.19 0.48
CA PHE A 44 -5.12 -3.28 -0.71
C PHE A 44 -4.72 -4.48 -1.57
N LEU A 45 -3.43 -4.59 -1.92
CA LEU A 45 -2.89 -5.65 -2.78
C LEU A 45 -3.10 -7.06 -2.19
N ARG A 46 -2.99 -7.21 -0.87
CA ARG A 46 -3.27 -8.50 -0.19
C ARG A 46 -4.73 -8.91 -0.24
N VAL A 47 -5.64 -7.95 -0.27
CA VAL A 47 -7.09 -8.17 -0.13
C VAL A 47 -7.80 -8.25 -1.48
N VAL A 48 -7.20 -7.70 -2.53
CA VAL A 48 -7.75 -7.68 -3.88
C VAL A 48 -7.96 -9.12 -4.45
N PRO A 49 -9.07 -9.39 -5.17
CA PRO A 49 -9.36 -10.72 -5.70
C PRO A 49 -8.30 -11.26 -6.67
N LYS A 50 -8.17 -12.59 -6.73
CA LYS A 50 -7.19 -13.32 -7.57
C LYS A 50 -7.19 -12.91 -9.05
N GLN A 51 -8.30 -12.39 -9.58
CA GLN A 51 -8.40 -11.91 -10.96
C GLN A 51 -7.47 -10.72 -11.25
N TYR A 52 -7.05 -9.97 -10.23
CA TYR A 52 -6.09 -8.86 -10.36
C TYR A 52 -4.69 -9.23 -9.86
N LYS A 53 -4.42 -10.52 -9.61
CA LYS A 53 -3.15 -10.99 -9.04
C LYS A 53 -1.93 -10.53 -9.85
N GLN A 54 -2.02 -10.53 -11.19
CA GLN A 54 -0.91 -10.06 -12.03
C GLN A 54 -0.64 -8.56 -11.85
N VAL A 55 -1.70 -7.75 -11.70
CA VAL A 55 -1.58 -6.30 -11.44
C VAL A 55 -0.95 -6.06 -10.07
N SER A 56 -1.38 -6.82 -9.05
CA SER A 56 -0.77 -6.77 -7.71
C SER A 56 0.72 -7.10 -7.73
N ILE A 57 1.12 -8.18 -8.39
CA ILE A 57 2.53 -8.58 -8.49
C ILE A 57 3.35 -7.50 -9.19
N ALA A 58 2.82 -6.90 -10.26
CA ALA A 58 3.51 -5.83 -10.97
C ALA A 58 3.69 -4.58 -10.10
N ILE A 59 2.67 -4.19 -9.33
CA ILE A 59 2.75 -3.05 -8.40
C ILE A 59 3.75 -3.35 -7.27
N ASP A 60 3.69 -4.52 -6.66
CA ASP A 60 4.64 -4.93 -5.61
C ASP A 60 6.10 -4.89 -6.11
N ALA A 61 6.36 -5.42 -7.32
CA ALA A 61 7.70 -5.40 -7.91
C ALA A 61 8.19 -3.98 -8.23
N LEU A 62 7.30 -3.09 -8.66
CA LEU A 62 7.63 -1.69 -8.90
C LEU A 62 7.91 -0.93 -7.60
N LEU A 63 7.15 -1.21 -6.53
CA LEU A 63 7.39 -0.65 -5.21
C LEU A 63 8.75 -1.11 -4.64
N ASP A 64 9.08 -2.39 -4.75
CA ASP A 64 10.37 -2.95 -4.33
C ASP A 64 11.54 -2.29 -5.09
N THR A 65 11.38 -2.08 -6.41
CA THR A 65 12.39 -1.41 -7.23
C THR A 65 12.62 0.06 -6.79
N ALA A 66 11.58 0.76 -6.31
CA ALA A 66 11.70 2.13 -5.85
C ALA A 66 12.49 2.25 -4.53
N ASP A 67 12.34 1.29 -3.62
CA ASP A 67 13.11 1.23 -2.37
C ASP A 67 14.61 1.02 -2.65
N LEU A 68 14.93 0.12 -3.58
CA LEU A 68 16.31 -0.13 -4.01
C LEU A 68 16.97 1.11 -4.63
N ASN A 69 16.20 1.94 -5.34
CA ASN A 69 16.71 3.16 -5.97
C ASN A 69 17.03 4.28 -4.96
N GLN A 70 16.29 4.37 -3.84
CA GLN A 70 16.59 5.34 -2.77
C GLN A 70 17.83 4.96 -1.93
N ARG A 71 18.20 3.68 -1.90
CA ARG A 71 19.37 3.19 -1.16
C ARG A 71 20.70 3.45 -1.87
N GLY A 72 20.67 3.78 -3.16
CA GLY A 72 21.85 3.98 -4.02
C GLY A 72 22.53 5.36 -3.94
N ASP A 73 21.91 6.37 -3.29
CA ASP A 73 22.39 7.76 -3.35
C ASP A 73 23.09 8.27 -2.07
N ARG A 74 23.58 7.35 -1.22
CA ARG A 74 24.41 7.70 -0.04
C ARG A 74 25.79 7.11 -0.10
N THR A 75 26.52 7.33 -1.18
CA THR A 75 28.00 7.22 -1.14
C THR A 75 28.61 8.03 -2.28
N VAL A 76 28.89 9.33 -2.09
CA VAL A 76 30.23 9.92 -2.31
C VAL A 76 30.22 11.31 -1.65
N GLU A 77 30.79 11.46 -0.47
CA GLU A 77 31.58 12.66 -0.14
C GLU A 77 32.40 12.40 1.13
N GLY A 78 33.71 12.23 0.94
CA GLY A 78 34.65 11.94 2.02
C GLY A 78 36.02 11.58 1.47
N GLY A 79 36.53 12.40 0.56
CA GLY A 79 37.85 12.22 -0.04
C GLY A 79 38.51 13.56 -0.35
N ARG A 80 39.21 14.12 0.64
CA ARG A 80 40.53 14.76 0.53
C ARG A 80 41.05 15.14 1.90
#